data_AF-A0A6N7BC94-F1
#
_entry.id   AF-A0A6N7BC94-F1
#
_cell.length_a   1.000
_cell.length_b   1.000
_cell.length_c   1.000
_cell.angle_alpha   90.00
_cell.angle_beta   90.00
_cell.angle_gamma   90.00
#
_symmetry.space_group_name_H-M   'P 1'
#
loop_
_entity.id
_entity.type
_entity.pdbx_description
1 polymer ?
#
loop_
_entity_poly.entity_id
_entity_poly.type
_entity_poly.pdbx_seq_one_letter_code
_entity_poly.pdbx_strand_id
1 'polypeptide(L)'
;MSQKNKGGNFPQKNSGYSVTAHHSELYVGPLPKPETLKQFDDIVPGAAERIITQFEEQSRHRRSLEQVVISNDVKLSQRGLVFGFIIGMVAIICGGVLAFLGREIAGSFIGGGGVIGLVSVFIYGSQSKRKHLQNRQS
;
A
#
# COMPACT_ATOMS: atom_id res chain seq x y z
N MET A 1 -18.96 19.69 82.28
CA MET A 1 -17.74 18.83 82.23
C MET A 1 -16.99 19.21 80.97
N SER A 2 -15.70 19.50 81.13
CA SER A 2 -14.81 20.16 80.17
C SER A 2 -14.40 19.27 79.01
N GLN A 3 -14.17 19.88 77.84
CA GLN A 3 -13.10 19.69 76.83
C GLN A 3 -13.66 20.10 75.45
N LYS A 4 -13.01 20.78 74.51
CA LYS A 4 -11.77 21.56 74.41
C LYS A 4 -11.73 22.04 72.95
N ASN A 5 -12.14 23.28 72.65
CA ASN A 5 -12.06 23.82 71.29
C ASN A 5 -10.63 24.36 71.08
N LYS A 6 -9.80 23.61 70.34
CA LYS A 6 -8.43 24.01 69.99
C LYS A 6 -8.49 24.93 68.77
N GLY A 7 -7.99 26.15 68.96
CA GLY A 7 -7.63 27.03 67.86
C GLY A 7 -6.59 26.39 66.93
N GLY A 8 -6.73 26.69 65.64
CA GLY A 8 -5.79 26.35 64.59
C GLY A 8 -6.04 27.28 63.41
N ASN A 9 -5.35 28.41 63.42
CA ASN A 9 -5.27 29.34 62.31
C ASN A 9 -4.47 28.66 61.19
N PHE A 10 -5.15 28.12 60.17
CA PHE A 10 -4.46 27.53 59.02
C PHE A 10 -4.05 28.64 58.04
N PRO A 11 -2.75 28.78 57.72
CA PRO A 11 -2.30 29.77 56.76
C PRO A 11 -2.80 29.41 55.35
N GLN A 12 -3.49 30.35 54.71
CA GLN A 12 -3.76 30.36 53.27
C GLN A 12 -2.41 30.40 52.52
N LYS A 13 -1.91 29.23 52.12
CA LYS A 13 -0.73 29.10 51.28
C LYS A 13 -1.16 29.39 49.84
N ASN A 14 -0.85 30.60 49.35
CA ASN A 14 -0.89 30.93 47.92
C ASN A 14 0.10 30.02 47.17
N SER A 15 -0.37 28.85 46.76
CA SER A 15 0.35 28.00 45.83
C SER A 15 0.13 28.57 44.44
N GLY A 16 1.07 29.40 43.98
CA GLY A 16 1.19 29.76 42.57
C GLY A 16 1.52 28.49 41.78
N TYR A 17 0.50 27.84 41.23
CA TYR A 17 0.71 26.76 40.29
C TYR A 17 1.17 27.38 38.96
N SER A 18 2.46 27.34 38.66
CA SER A 18 2.97 27.64 37.33
C SER A 18 2.55 26.52 36.38
N VAL A 19 1.50 26.76 35.60
CA VAL A 19 1.16 25.91 34.45
C VAL A 19 2.28 26.09 33.43
N THR A 20 3.25 25.18 33.43
CA THR A 20 4.30 25.13 32.40
C THR A 20 3.64 24.53 31.16
N ALA A 21 3.21 25.38 30.23
CA ALA A 21 2.71 24.94 28.94
C ALA A 21 3.91 24.41 28.12
N HIS A 22 3.98 23.09 27.93
CA HIS A 22 4.91 22.48 26.99
C HIS A 22 4.35 22.67 25.57
N HIS A 23 4.95 23.56 24.80
CA HIS A 23 4.61 23.75 23.37
C HIS A 23 5.21 22.60 22.57
N SER A 24 4.41 21.57 22.28
CA SER A 24 4.78 20.48 21.39
C SER A 24 4.31 20.79 19.96
N GLU A 25 5.23 21.17 19.09
CA GLU A 25 4.93 21.26 17.66
C GLU A 25 5.03 19.87 17.03
N LEU A 26 3.87 19.27 16.74
CA LEU A 26 3.79 18.05 15.95
C LEU A 26 3.92 18.41 14.47
N TYR A 27 5.14 18.35 13.96
CA TYR A 27 5.36 18.42 12.52
C TYR A 27 5.29 17.02 11.93
N VAL A 28 4.30 16.79 11.06
CA VAL A 28 4.13 15.53 10.32
C VAL A 28 4.45 15.81 8.86
N GLY A 29 5.66 15.43 8.48
CA GLY A 29 6.12 15.52 7.11
C GLY A 29 7.34 14.62 6.92
N PRO A 30 7.60 14.17 5.69
CA PRO A 30 8.66 13.21 5.41
C PRO A 30 10.07 13.86 5.45
N LEU A 31 10.13 15.19 5.46
CA LEU A 31 11.33 16.01 5.67
C LEU A 31 11.23 16.74 7.00
N PRO A 32 12.34 17.00 7.73
CA PRO A 32 12.32 17.82 8.94
C PRO A 32 11.80 19.24 8.63
N LYS A 33 11.22 19.90 9.63
CA LYS A 33 10.76 21.29 9.46
C LYS A 33 11.91 22.23 9.08
N PRO A 34 11.64 23.30 8.31
CA PRO A 34 12.68 24.23 7.86
C PRO A 34 13.53 24.81 9.00
N GLU A 35 12.94 25.10 10.16
CA GLU A 35 13.71 25.61 11.31
C GLU A 35 14.70 24.57 11.85
N THR A 36 14.32 23.29 11.83
CA THR A 36 15.20 22.19 12.26
C THR A 36 16.29 21.91 11.24
N LEU A 37 15.99 22.01 9.93
CA LEU A 37 17.02 21.92 8.89
C LEU A 37 18.06 23.03 9.04
N LYS A 38 17.63 24.27 9.33
CA LYS A 38 18.53 25.38 9.61
C LYS A 38 19.42 25.10 10.83
N GLN A 39 18.85 24.57 11.91
CA GLN A 39 19.62 24.17 13.09
C GLN A 39 20.67 23.10 12.77
N PHE A 40 20.35 22.12 11.91
CA PHE A 40 21.33 21.14 11.46
C PHE A 40 22.47 21.76 10.67
N ASP A 41 22.16 22.73 9.80
CA ASP A 41 23.15 23.46 9.02
C ASP A 41 24.05 24.34 9.89
N ASP A 42 23.47 24.97 10.93
CA ASP A 42 24.20 25.77 11.91
C ASP A 42 25.18 24.93 12.75
N ILE A 43 24.85 23.66 13.03
CA ILE A 43 25.72 22.72 13.77
C ILE A 43 26.79 22.12 12.84
N VAL A 44 26.37 21.70 11.64
CA VAL A 44 27.23 21.11 10.62
C VAL A 44 26.92 21.78 9.28
N PRO A 45 27.78 22.69 8.79
CA PRO A 45 27.55 23.38 7.52
C PRO A 45 27.31 22.40 6.37
N GLY A 46 26.23 22.61 5.61
CA GLY A 46 25.81 21.76 4.49
C GLY A 46 25.01 20.52 4.90
N ALA A 47 24.69 20.33 6.19
CA ALA A 47 23.88 19.20 6.64
C ALA A 47 22.44 19.29 6.13
N ALA A 48 21.86 20.48 6.03
CA ALA A 48 20.51 20.65 5.50
C ALA A 48 20.42 20.15 4.05
N GLU A 49 21.37 20.53 3.21
CA GLU A 49 21.46 20.09 1.81
C GLU A 49 21.59 18.57 1.72
N ARG A 50 22.51 17.96 2.48
CA ARG A 50 22.70 16.50 2.50
C ARG A 50 21.43 15.74 2.91
N ILE A 51 20.69 16.25 3.90
CA ILE A 51 19.42 15.65 4.34
C ILE A 51 18.40 15.70 3.22
N ILE A 52 18.27 16.85 2.55
CA ILE A 52 17.34 17.03 1.43
C ILE A 52 17.72 16.11 0.26
N THR A 53 19.00 16.07 -0.13
CA THR A 53 19.49 15.19 -1.19
C THR A 53 19.21 13.73 -0.87
N GLN A 54 19.52 13.28 0.35
CA GLN A 54 19.26 11.90 0.75
C GLN A 54 17.76 11.58 0.75
N PHE A 55 16.91 12.53 1.12
CA PHE A 55 15.46 12.38 1.02
C PHE A 55 14.98 12.24 -0.44
N GLU A 56 15.51 13.05 -1.35
CA GLU A 56 15.21 12.96 -2.78
C GLU A 56 15.67 11.64 -3.39
N GLU A 57 16.86 11.16 -3.01
CA GLU A 57 17.39 9.86 -3.42
C GLU A 57 16.51 8.71 -2.93
N GLN A 58 16.10 8.72 -1.66
CA GLN A 58 15.16 7.73 -1.12
C GLN A 58 13.82 7.77 -1.86
N SER A 59 13.30 8.98 -2.14
CA SER A 59 12.08 9.17 -2.91
C SER A 59 12.20 8.68 -4.36
N ARG A 60 13.37 8.85 -4.98
CA ARG A 60 13.68 8.34 -6.32
C ARG A 60 13.80 6.82 -6.31
N HIS A 61 14.49 6.26 -5.32
CA HIS A 61 14.65 4.82 -5.15
C HIS A 61 13.29 4.16 -4.95
N ARG A 62 12.44 4.68 -4.06
CA ARG A 62 11.08 4.19 -3.85
C ARG A 62 10.24 4.22 -5.12
N ARG A 63 10.26 5.35 -5.86
CA ARG A 63 9.57 5.44 -7.17
C ARG A 63 10.10 4.42 -8.18
N SER A 64 11.41 4.17 -8.20
CA SER A 64 12.01 3.18 -9.11
C SER A 64 11.55 1.76 -8.79
N LEU A 65 11.49 1.40 -7.49
CA LEU A 65 10.97 0.10 -7.06
C LEU A 65 9.49 -0.06 -7.41
N GLU A 66 8.67 0.98 -7.16
CA GLU A 66 7.26 0.98 -7.55
C GLU A 66 7.08 0.78 -9.06
N GLN A 67 7.89 1.45 -9.88
CA GLN A 67 7.89 1.27 -11.34
C GLN A 67 8.25 -0.15 -11.76
N VAL A 68 9.30 -0.73 -11.15
CA VAL A 68 9.73 -2.10 -11.44
C VAL A 68 8.62 -3.09 -11.09
N VAL A 69 8.03 -2.97 -9.90
CA VAL A 69 6.92 -3.84 -9.45
C VAL A 69 5.73 -3.73 -10.39
N ILE A 70 5.25 -2.52 -10.70
CA ILE A 70 4.12 -2.32 -11.61
C ILE A 70 4.42 -2.91 -13.00
N SER A 71 5.63 -2.67 -13.52
CA SER A 71 6.00 -3.17 -14.85
C SER A 71 6.09 -4.69 -14.91
N ASN A 72 6.57 -5.34 -13.84
CA ASN A 72 6.66 -6.79 -13.76
C ASN A 72 5.28 -7.43 -13.59
N ASP A 73 4.40 -6.85 -12.76
CA ASP A 73 3.02 -7.34 -12.59
C ASP A 73 2.25 -7.31 -13.91
N VAL A 74 2.39 -6.24 -14.69
CA VAL A 74 1.77 -6.13 -16.01
C VAL A 74 2.30 -7.22 -16.96
N LYS A 75 3.62 -7.46 -16.97
CA LYS A 75 4.23 -8.49 -17.81
C LYS A 75 3.79 -9.90 -17.42
N LEU A 76 3.71 -10.21 -16.12
CA LEU A 76 3.23 -11.50 -15.62
C LEU A 76 1.77 -11.72 -16.00
N SER A 77 0.92 -10.71 -15.83
CA SER A 77 -0.50 -10.76 -16.20
C SER A 77 -0.68 -11.02 -17.70
N GLN A 78 0.06 -10.30 -18.56
CA GLN A 78 0.00 -10.52 -20.01
C GLN A 78 0.46 -11.92 -20.40
N ARG A 79 1.58 -12.40 -19.84
CA ARG A 79 2.08 -13.76 -20.13
C ARG A 79 1.09 -14.84 -19.68
N GLY A 80 0.47 -14.68 -18.51
CA GLY A 80 -0.56 -15.60 -18.03
C GLY A 80 -1.76 -15.69 -18.96
N LEU A 81 -2.22 -14.55 -19.49
CA LEU A 81 -3.31 -14.51 -20.47
C LEU A 81 -2.94 -15.22 -21.78
N VAL A 82 -1.70 -15.03 -22.27
CA VAL A 82 -1.21 -15.71 -23.47
C VAL A 82 -1.14 -17.23 -23.28
N PHE A 83 -0.61 -17.72 -22.16
CA PHE A 83 -0.60 -19.15 -21.87
C PHE A 83 -2.00 -19.73 -21.74
N GLY A 84 -2.92 -19.02 -21.07
CA GLY A 84 -4.33 -19.40 -20.98
C GLY A 84 -5.00 -19.48 -22.35
N PHE A 85 -4.73 -18.53 -23.24
CA PHE A 85 -5.21 -18.53 -24.61
C PHE A 85 -4.69 -19.74 -25.41
N ILE A 86 -3.39 -20.04 -25.32
CA ILE A 86 -2.78 -21.19 -26.00
C ILE A 86 -3.41 -22.50 -25.51
N ILE A 87 -3.53 -22.70 -24.20
CA ILE A 87 -4.14 -23.90 -23.62
C ILE A 87 -5.61 -24.04 -24.06
N GLY A 88 -6.37 -22.94 -24.04
CA GLY A 88 -7.76 -22.95 -24.49
C GLY A 88 -7.91 -23.26 -25.98
N MET A 89 -7.03 -22.71 -26.83
CA MET A 89 -6.98 -23.04 -28.26
C MET A 89 -6.69 -24.52 -28.48
N VAL A 90 -5.71 -25.08 -27.77
CA VAL A 90 -5.39 -26.52 -27.84
C VAL A 90 -6.59 -27.36 -27.40
N ALA A 91 -7.29 -26.97 -26.33
CA ALA A 91 -8.48 -27.67 -25.85
C ALA A 91 -9.62 -27.66 -26.88
N ILE A 92 -9.89 -26.51 -27.52
CA ILE A 92 -10.93 -26.39 -28.55
C ILE A 92 -10.57 -27.23 -29.79
N ILE A 93 -9.32 -27.17 -30.26
CA ILE A 93 -8.87 -27.97 -31.41
C ILE A 93 -8.98 -29.46 -31.09
N CYS A 94 -8.48 -29.89 -29.93
CA CYS A 94 -8.53 -31.29 -29.51
C CYS A 94 -9.99 -31.77 -29.35
N GLY A 95 -10.85 -30.97 -28.71
CA GLY A 95 -12.28 -31.26 -28.57
C GLY A 95 -12.99 -31.38 -29.92
N GLY A 96 -12.68 -30.48 -30.87
CA GLY A 96 -13.21 -30.53 -32.22
C GLY A 96 -12.78 -31.79 -32.96
N VAL A 97 -11.49 -32.15 -32.93
CA VAL A 97 -10.98 -33.39 -33.52
C VAL A 97 -11.67 -34.61 -32.92
N LEU A 98 -11.82 -34.68 -31.58
CA LEU A 98 -12.51 -35.79 -30.93
C LEU A 98 -13.99 -35.89 -31.32
N ALA A 99 -14.68 -34.76 -31.50
CA ALA A 99 -16.04 -34.73 -32.01
C ALA A 99 -16.12 -35.27 -33.44
N PHE A 100 -15.19 -34.88 -34.33
CA PHE A 100 -15.09 -35.42 -35.69
C PHE A 100 -14.82 -36.93 -35.72
N LEU A 101 -14.11 -37.48 -34.73
CA LEU A 101 -13.86 -38.93 -34.59
C LEU A 101 -15.07 -39.70 -34.00
N GLY A 102 -16.23 -39.06 -33.83
CA GLY A 102 -17.46 -39.68 -33.33
C GLY A 102 -17.50 -39.83 -31.80
N ARG A 103 -16.56 -39.22 -31.06
CA ARG A 103 -16.53 -39.20 -29.59
C ARG A 103 -17.15 -37.91 -29.05
N GLU A 104 -18.42 -37.68 -29.40
CA GLU A 104 -19.11 -36.40 -29.15
C GLU A 104 -19.17 -35.98 -27.68
N ILE A 105 -19.36 -36.94 -26.75
CA ILE A 105 -19.42 -36.67 -25.31
C ILE A 105 -18.06 -36.16 -24.80
N ALA A 106 -16.97 -36.82 -25.19
CA ALA A 106 -15.62 -36.43 -24.80
C ALA A 106 -15.19 -35.11 -25.47
N GLY A 107 -15.55 -34.93 -26.74
CA GLY A 107 -15.31 -33.69 -27.49
C GLY A 107 -16.06 -32.49 -26.88
N SER A 108 -17.33 -32.68 -26.48
CA SER A 108 -18.13 -31.64 -25.83
C SER A 108 -17.61 -31.26 -24.45
N PHE A 109 -17.16 -32.24 -23.66
CA PHE A 109 -16.57 -31.97 -22.33
C PHE A 109 -15.26 -31.17 -22.45
N ILE A 110 -14.36 -31.58 -23.34
CA ILE A 110 -13.06 -30.94 -23.52
C ILE A 110 -13.21 -29.57 -24.19
N GLY A 111 -14.01 -29.49 -25.26
CA GLY A 111 -14.27 -28.25 -25.98
C GLY A 111 -15.07 -27.25 -25.13
N GLY A 112 -16.17 -27.69 -24.52
CA GLY A 112 -16.99 -26.87 -23.64
C GLY A 112 -16.24 -26.41 -22.39
N GLY A 113 -15.49 -27.30 -21.74
CA GLY A 113 -14.62 -26.96 -20.62
C GLY A 113 -13.54 -25.95 -21.00
N GLY A 114 -12.95 -26.09 -22.20
CA GLY A 114 -11.97 -25.14 -22.74
C GLY A 114 -12.56 -23.73 -22.95
N VAL A 115 -13.77 -23.64 -23.51
CA VAL A 115 -14.46 -22.35 -23.71
C VAL A 115 -14.81 -21.69 -22.38
N ILE A 116 -15.37 -22.44 -21.43
CA ILE A 116 -15.68 -21.93 -20.09
C ILE A 116 -14.40 -21.45 -19.39
N GLY A 117 -13.32 -22.21 -19.51
CA GLY A 117 -11.99 -21.81 -19.01
C GLY A 117 -11.51 -20.49 -19.59
N LEU A 118 -11.58 -20.32 -20.91
CA LEU A 118 -11.19 -19.07 -21.59
C LEU A 118 -12.04 -17.88 -21.16
N VAL A 119 -13.36 -18.04 -21.08
CA VAL A 119 -14.28 -16.99 -20.63
C VAL A 119 -13.97 -16.59 -19.19
N SER A 120 -13.70 -17.57 -18.33
CA SER A 120 -13.32 -17.33 -16.93
C SER A 120 -12.04 -16.49 -16.85
N VAL A 121 -10.99 -16.88 -17.57
CA VAL A 121 -9.71 -16.14 -17.61
C VAL A 121 -9.92 -14.70 -18.09
N PHE A 122 -10.76 -14.48 -19.09
CA PHE A 122 -11.06 -13.14 -19.59
C PHE A 122 -11.80 -12.27 -18.55
N ILE A 123 -12.80 -12.84 -17.86
CA ILE A 123 -13.54 -12.14 -16.79
C ILE A 123 -12.61 -11.80 -15.61
N TYR A 124 -11.79 -12.76 -15.16
CA TYR A 124 -10.84 -12.53 -14.07
C TYR A 124 -9.75 -11.51 -14.44
N GLY A 125 -9.23 -11.56 -15.67
CA GLY A 125 -8.27 -10.58 -16.18
C GLY A 125 -8.84 -9.15 -16.19
N SER A 126 -10.12 -9.00 -16.57
CA SER A 126 -10.87 -7.74 -16.54
C SER A 126 -11.07 -7.19 -15.11
N GLN A 127 -11.49 -8.05 -14.18
CA GLN A 127 -11.74 -7.68 -12.79
C GLN A 127 -10.46 -7.29 -12.03
N SER A 128 -9.34 -7.95 -12.34
CA SER A 128 -8.05 -7.63 -11.73
C SER A 128 -7.64 -6.17 -12.00
N LYS A 129 -7.92 -5.66 -13.21
CA LYS A 129 -7.69 -4.24 -13.54
C LYS A 129 -8.49 -3.27 -12.68
N ARG A 130 -9.71 -3.64 -12.25
CA ARG A 130 -10.58 -2.77 -11.42
C ARG A 130 -10.17 -2.76 -9.95
N LYS A 131 -9.75 -3.89 -9.37
CA LYS A 131 -9.31 -3.95 -7.96
C LYS A 131 -8.10 -3.05 -7.68
N HIS A 132 -7.15 -2.96 -8.60
CA HIS A 132 -6.00 -2.05 -8.44
C HIS A 132 -6.38 -0.56 -8.47
N LEU A 133 -7.51 -0.19 -9.07
CA LEU A 133 -8.00 1.19 -9.08
C LEU A 133 -8.79 1.52 -7.81
N GLN A 134 -9.56 0.56 -7.30
CA GLN A 134 -10.40 0.75 -6.12
C GLN A 134 -9.57 0.82 -4.82
N ASN A 135 -8.50 0.03 -4.72
CA ASN A 135 -7.60 0.02 -3.56
C ASN A 135 -6.68 1.26 -3.48
N ARG A 136 -6.69 2.15 -4.49
CA ARG A 136 -6.04 3.47 -4.41
C ARG A 136 -6.99 4.58 -3.95
N GLN A 137 -8.28 4.29 -3.81
CA GLN A 137 -9.32 5.28 -3.46
C GLN A 137 -9.91 5.09 -2.04
N SER A 138 -9.40 4.12 -1.28
CA SER A 138 -9.73 3.88 0.14
C SER A 138 -8.51 4.06 1.02
#